data_AF-A9I280-F1
#
_entry.id   AF-A9I280-F1
#
_cell.length_a   1.000
_cell.length_b   1.000
_cell.length_c   1.000
_cell.angle_alpha   90.00
_cell.angle_beta   90.00
_cell.angle_gamma   90.00
#
_symmetry.space_group_name_H-M   'P 1'
#
loop_
_entity.id
_entity.type
_entity.pdbx_description
1 polymer ?
#
loop_
_entity_poly.entity_id
_entity_poly.type
_entity_poly.pdbx_seq_one_letter_code
_entity_poly.pdbx_strand_id
1 'polypeptide(L)'
;MTRSGGPRVSTPGRLFIGLMSGTSLDGADGVLVRLAAGQAPQVLATAGLPMPDALRAELLALNRSGADELHRAALAAQALARVYADAVQALLQQARQPATAVTAIGVHGQTVRHRPELGYTLQLNAPALLAELTGIDVVADFRSRDVAAGGQGAPLVPPFHAAMFAAPHERAVLNLGGIANLTLLVPGQPPRGFDTGPANVLLDTWCRRHTGQPYDDNGRWAATGQVQAALLEHLLADEPWLALPPPKSTGRDLFDAAWLDQRLQSYDGPAPAPQDVQATLQRFTARTVADALEAAAPATRDVLVCGGGARNQGLKAELAMCLQRPVQATDAAGVPAQWVEAMAFAWLAQAFLDRTPAGVPQVTGARGPRVLGALYPA
;
A
#
# COMPACT_ATOMS: atom_id res chain seq x y z
N MET A 1 19.24 19.27 37.93
CA MET A 1 20.26 18.31 37.44
C MET A 1 20.32 18.41 35.94
N THR A 2 21.28 19.18 35.43
CA THR A 2 21.56 19.40 34.01
C THR A 2 22.19 18.14 33.41
N ARG A 3 21.45 17.42 32.56
CA ARG A 3 22.05 16.36 31.73
C ARG A 3 22.67 17.00 30.49
N SER A 4 24.00 17.02 30.47
CA SER A 4 24.81 17.34 29.30
C SER A 4 24.54 16.31 28.20
N GLY A 5 24.09 16.78 27.04
CA GLY A 5 23.99 15.97 25.82
C GLY A 5 25.38 15.77 25.22
N GLY A 6 25.97 14.59 25.41
CA GLY A 6 27.15 14.17 24.67
C GLY A 6 26.84 14.02 23.17
N PRO A 7 27.85 14.12 22.28
CA PRO A 7 27.66 13.99 20.85
C PRO A 7 27.12 12.59 20.53
N ARG A 8 25.97 12.51 19.83
CA ARG A 8 25.43 11.24 19.33
C ARG A 8 26.37 10.74 18.24
N VAL A 9 27.18 9.73 18.56
CA VAL A 9 27.92 8.95 17.56
C VAL A 9 26.89 8.35 16.60
N SER A 10 26.93 8.74 15.32
CA SER A 10 26.05 8.17 14.30
C SER A 10 26.41 6.70 14.09
N THR A 11 25.50 5.79 14.43
CA THR A 11 25.66 4.38 14.12
C THR A 11 25.70 4.21 12.60
N PRO A 12 26.66 3.46 12.03
CA PRO A 12 26.69 3.21 10.60
C PRO A 12 25.36 2.58 10.15
N GLY A 13 24.82 3.08 9.04
CA GLY A 13 23.53 2.61 8.52
C GLY A 13 23.59 1.15 8.09
N ARG A 14 22.56 0.38 8.46
CA ARG A 14 22.39 -1.03 8.09
C ARG A 14 21.66 -1.16 6.75
N LEU A 15 21.95 -2.21 6.00
CA LEU A 15 21.29 -2.51 4.74
C LEU A 15 20.09 -3.42 4.98
N PHE A 16 18.96 -3.06 4.40
CA PHE A 16 17.73 -3.84 4.44
C PHE A 16 17.17 -3.97 3.04
N ILE A 17 16.59 -5.12 2.75
CA ILE A 17 15.77 -5.30 1.56
C ILE A 17 14.30 -5.25 1.97
N GLY A 18 13.48 -4.58 1.17
CA GLY A 18 12.03 -4.59 1.31
C GLY A 18 11.40 -5.22 0.09
N LEU A 19 10.48 -6.16 0.29
CA LEU A 19 9.78 -6.88 -0.76
C LEU A 19 8.27 -6.79 -0.57
N MET A 20 7.55 -6.53 -1.67
CA MET A 20 6.10 -6.54 -1.68
C MET A 20 5.57 -7.04 -3.03
N SER A 21 4.35 -7.53 -3.04
CA SER A 21 3.54 -7.65 -4.25
C SER A 21 2.21 -6.94 -4.01
N GLY A 22 1.91 -5.96 -4.86
CA GLY A 22 0.71 -5.13 -4.75
C GLY A 22 -0.57 -5.92 -5.03
N THR A 23 -1.71 -5.31 -4.71
CA THR A 23 -3.04 -5.91 -4.96
C THR A 23 -3.40 -6.02 -6.46
N SER A 24 -2.64 -5.36 -7.33
CA SER A 24 -2.68 -5.51 -8.79
C SER A 24 -2.11 -6.85 -9.28
N LEU A 25 -1.28 -7.52 -8.45
CA LEU A 25 -0.56 -8.76 -8.80
C LEU A 25 0.20 -8.66 -10.14
N ASP A 26 0.69 -7.46 -10.46
CA ASP A 26 1.47 -7.17 -11.67
C ASP A 26 2.94 -7.57 -11.51
N GLY A 27 3.46 -7.55 -10.28
CA GLY A 27 4.84 -7.94 -10.03
C GLY A 27 5.22 -8.09 -8.56
N ALA A 28 6.50 -8.40 -8.38
CA ALA A 28 7.21 -8.30 -7.12
C ALA A 28 8.12 -7.05 -7.16
N ASP A 29 7.84 -6.10 -6.28
CA ASP A 29 8.64 -4.90 -6.10
C ASP A 29 9.64 -5.10 -4.96
N GLY A 30 10.88 -4.71 -5.22
CA GLY A 30 12.00 -4.83 -4.31
C GLY A 30 12.80 -3.54 -4.21
N VAL A 31 13.28 -3.24 -3.01
CA VAL A 31 14.21 -2.13 -2.76
C VAL A 31 15.33 -2.60 -1.84
N LEU A 32 16.56 -2.20 -2.13
CA LEU A 32 17.68 -2.28 -1.21
C LEU A 32 17.97 -0.88 -0.68
N VAL A 33 17.86 -0.71 0.63
CA VAL A 33 17.95 0.58 1.29
C VAL A 33 18.93 0.53 2.46
N ARG A 34 19.73 1.59 2.62
CA ARG A 34 20.50 1.84 3.84
C ARG A 34 19.67 2.68 4.78
N LEU A 35 19.45 2.16 5.98
CA LEU A 35 18.71 2.83 7.05
C LEU A 35 19.66 3.14 8.21
N ALA A 36 19.74 4.42 8.57
CA ALA A 36 20.48 4.90 9.73
C ALA A 36 19.56 5.77 10.61
N ALA A 37 19.72 5.65 11.92
CA ALA A 37 18.89 6.42 12.87
C ALA A 37 19.08 7.93 12.66
N GLY A 38 17.99 8.65 12.43
CA GLY A 38 17.99 10.11 12.25
C GLY A 38 18.51 10.60 10.89
N GLN A 39 18.68 9.71 9.91
CA GLN A 39 19.06 10.07 8.54
C GLN A 39 17.97 9.66 7.56
N ALA A 40 17.88 10.38 6.45
CA ALA A 40 17.03 9.98 5.33
C ALA A 40 17.49 8.62 4.78
N PRO A 41 16.55 7.76 4.34
CA PRO A 41 16.89 6.48 3.75
C PRO A 41 17.68 6.70 2.46
N GLN A 42 18.73 5.89 2.27
CA GLN A 42 19.46 5.88 1.01
C GLN A 42 19.05 4.64 0.21
N VAL A 43 18.37 4.84 -0.92
CA VAL A 43 18.05 3.75 -1.85
C VAL A 43 19.29 3.42 -2.68
N LEU A 44 19.72 2.15 -2.66
CA LEU A 44 20.89 1.67 -3.40
C LEU A 44 20.50 0.99 -4.72
N ALA A 45 19.41 0.23 -4.70
CA ALA A 45 18.86 -0.45 -5.86
C ALA A 45 17.36 -0.66 -5.71
N THR A 46 16.69 -0.83 -6.84
CA THR A 46 15.26 -1.12 -6.93
C THR A 46 15.05 -2.14 -8.04
N ALA A 47 14.15 -3.09 -7.83
CA ALA A 47 13.83 -4.13 -8.81
C ALA A 47 12.31 -4.30 -8.89
N GLY A 48 11.78 -4.38 -10.10
CA GLY A 48 10.39 -4.80 -10.35
C GLY A 48 10.41 -5.99 -11.29
N LEU A 49 9.94 -7.14 -10.81
CA LEU A 49 9.85 -8.37 -11.62
C LEU A 49 8.40 -8.70 -11.92
N PRO A 50 8.05 -9.06 -13.17
CA PRO A 50 6.68 -9.42 -13.50
C PRO A 50 6.26 -10.70 -12.77
N MET A 51 5.01 -10.74 -12.31
CA MET A 51 4.44 -11.95 -11.75
C MET A 51 4.14 -12.95 -12.87
N PRO A 52 4.61 -14.21 -12.82
CA PRO A 52 4.22 -15.22 -13.80
C PRO A 52 2.69 -15.37 -13.87
N ASP A 53 2.12 -15.39 -15.07
CA ASP A 53 0.65 -15.37 -15.26
C ASP A 53 -0.07 -16.50 -14.52
N ALA A 54 0.51 -17.70 -14.49
CA ALA A 54 -0.04 -18.84 -13.75
C ALA A 54 -0.08 -18.57 -12.24
N LEU A 55 0.99 -17.99 -11.67
CA LEU A 55 1.04 -17.62 -10.26
C LEU A 55 0.05 -16.49 -9.94
N ARG A 56 -0.03 -15.48 -10.82
CA ARG A 56 -1.02 -14.40 -10.70
C ARG A 56 -2.45 -14.95 -10.69
N ALA A 57 -2.80 -15.84 -11.61
CA ALA A 57 -4.11 -16.45 -11.69
C ALA A 57 -4.43 -17.27 -10.42
N GLU A 58 -3.44 -18.01 -9.92
CA GLU A 58 -3.59 -18.81 -8.70
C GLU A 58 -3.80 -17.94 -7.46
N LEU A 59 -2.99 -16.88 -7.29
CA LEU A 59 -3.14 -15.92 -6.19
C LEU A 59 -4.49 -15.21 -6.25
N LEU A 60 -4.98 -14.83 -7.43
CA LEU A 60 -6.32 -14.28 -7.62
C LEU A 60 -7.42 -15.29 -7.24
N ALA A 61 -7.29 -16.54 -7.66
CA ALA A 61 -8.27 -17.59 -7.33
C ALA A 61 -8.33 -17.83 -5.82
N LEU A 62 -7.18 -17.79 -5.14
CA LEU A 62 -7.08 -17.91 -3.69
C LEU A 62 -7.68 -16.71 -2.93
N ASN A 63 -8.18 -15.65 -3.60
CA ASN A 63 -8.99 -14.59 -2.98
C ASN A 63 -10.47 -14.99 -2.74
N ARG A 64 -10.88 -16.21 -3.12
CA ARG A 64 -12.22 -16.74 -2.83
C ARG A 64 -12.14 -18.19 -2.36
N SER A 65 -13.06 -18.60 -1.50
CA SER A 65 -13.12 -19.99 -1.01
C SER A 65 -13.23 -20.96 -2.19
N GLY A 66 -12.52 -22.09 -2.14
CA GLY A 66 -12.43 -23.01 -3.27
C GLY A 66 -11.94 -24.40 -2.90
N ALA A 67 -11.76 -25.24 -3.91
CA ALA A 67 -11.25 -26.60 -3.71
C ALA A 67 -9.75 -26.58 -3.41
N ASP A 68 -9.32 -27.44 -2.47
CA ASP A 68 -7.93 -27.76 -2.16
C ASP A 68 -7.03 -26.55 -1.83
N GLU A 69 -7.61 -25.54 -1.15
CA GLU A 69 -6.94 -24.24 -0.91
C GLU A 69 -5.63 -24.37 -0.13
N LEU A 70 -5.51 -25.32 0.81
CA LEU A 70 -4.30 -25.48 1.61
C LEU A 70 -3.10 -25.91 0.75
N HIS A 71 -3.27 -26.93 -0.10
CA HIS A 71 -2.23 -27.42 -0.99
C HIS A 71 -1.85 -26.34 -2.01
N ARG A 72 -2.85 -25.73 -2.64
CA ARG A 72 -2.66 -24.67 -3.63
C ARG A 72 -1.98 -23.43 -3.06
N ALA A 73 -2.37 -22.99 -1.86
CA ALA A 73 -1.74 -21.88 -1.16
C ALA A 73 -0.27 -22.16 -0.84
N ALA A 74 0.08 -23.40 -0.44
CA ALA A 74 1.47 -23.78 -0.18
C ALA A 74 2.34 -23.73 -1.45
N LEU A 75 1.83 -24.22 -2.58
CA LEU A 75 2.53 -24.12 -3.87
C LEU A 75 2.68 -22.67 -4.34
N ALA A 76 1.62 -21.87 -4.25
CA ALA A 76 1.64 -20.46 -4.61
C ALA A 76 2.63 -19.66 -3.74
N ALA A 77 2.68 -19.94 -2.43
CA ALA A 77 3.63 -19.34 -1.50
C ALA A 77 5.09 -19.64 -1.86
N GLN A 78 5.41 -20.90 -2.25
CA GLN A 78 6.75 -21.27 -2.70
C GLN A 78 7.12 -20.60 -4.02
N ALA A 79 6.20 -20.56 -4.99
CA ALA A 79 6.41 -19.90 -6.26
C ALA A 79 6.66 -18.39 -6.07
N LEU A 80 5.90 -17.74 -5.20
CA LEU A 80 6.10 -16.34 -4.83
C LEU A 80 7.47 -16.10 -4.18
N ALA A 81 7.90 -16.97 -3.25
CA ALA A 81 9.21 -16.86 -2.62
C ALA A 81 10.37 -16.99 -3.63
N ARG A 82 10.22 -17.77 -4.71
CA ARG A 82 11.22 -17.84 -5.78
C ARG A 82 11.30 -16.55 -6.58
N VAL A 83 10.15 -15.96 -6.95
CA VAL A 83 10.12 -14.63 -7.61
C VAL A 83 10.76 -13.56 -6.72
N TYR A 84 10.51 -13.61 -5.41
CA TYR A 84 11.18 -12.74 -4.45
C TYR A 84 12.69 -12.99 -4.34
N ALA A 85 13.15 -14.24 -4.38
CA ALA A 85 14.58 -14.54 -4.40
C ALA A 85 15.27 -13.99 -5.66
N ASP A 86 14.62 -14.08 -6.82
CA ASP A 86 15.12 -13.47 -8.07
C ASP A 86 15.20 -11.94 -7.94
N ALA A 87 14.20 -11.30 -7.30
CA ALA A 87 14.20 -9.86 -7.06
C ALA A 87 15.35 -9.46 -6.11
N VAL A 88 15.61 -10.24 -5.06
CA VAL A 88 16.76 -10.05 -4.16
C VAL A 88 18.08 -10.16 -4.93
N GLN A 89 18.23 -11.17 -5.78
CA GLN A 89 19.42 -11.34 -6.60
C GLN A 89 19.65 -10.14 -7.52
N ALA A 90 18.61 -9.64 -8.19
CA ALA A 90 18.68 -8.46 -9.04
C ALA A 90 19.12 -7.20 -8.26
N LEU A 91 18.56 -6.99 -7.07
CA LEU A 91 18.93 -5.88 -6.18
C LEU A 91 20.41 -5.95 -5.76
N LEU A 92 20.87 -7.12 -5.34
CA LEU A 92 22.26 -7.34 -4.89
C LEU A 92 23.24 -7.12 -6.04
N GLN A 93 22.93 -7.63 -7.24
CA GLN A 93 23.74 -7.42 -8.44
C GLN A 93 23.83 -5.94 -8.82
N GLN A 94 22.69 -5.25 -8.88
CA GLN A 94 22.63 -3.82 -9.22
C GLN A 94 23.42 -2.96 -8.22
N ALA A 95 23.30 -3.24 -6.92
CA ALA A 95 23.99 -2.49 -5.87
C ALA A 95 25.43 -2.96 -5.60
N ARG A 96 25.88 -4.04 -6.27
CA ARG A 96 27.18 -4.69 -6.05
C ARG A 96 27.43 -5.02 -4.57
N GLN A 97 26.41 -5.54 -3.89
CA GLN A 97 26.49 -5.95 -2.49
C GLN A 97 26.49 -7.49 -2.38
N PRO A 98 27.31 -8.09 -1.52
CA PRO A 98 27.13 -9.50 -1.16
C PRO A 98 25.89 -9.66 -0.27
N ALA A 99 25.27 -10.84 -0.28
CA ALA A 99 24.13 -11.16 0.60
C ALA A 99 24.45 -10.90 2.08
N THR A 100 25.68 -11.22 2.52
CA THR A 100 26.18 -11.01 3.88
C THR A 100 26.27 -9.55 4.33
N ALA A 101 26.16 -8.58 3.41
CA ALA A 101 26.08 -7.17 3.76
C ALA A 101 24.65 -6.72 4.16
N VAL A 102 23.63 -7.49 3.79
CA VAL A 102 22.23 -7.20 4.10
C VAL A 102 21.90 -7.75 5.48
N THR A 103 21.34 -6.90 6.35
CA THR A 103 20.96 -7.28 7.72
C THR A 103 19.71 -8.16 7.74
N ALA A 104 18.67 -7.78 6.99
CA ALA A 104 17.45 -8.58 6.85
C ALA A 104 16.63 -8.16 5.63
N ILE A 105 15.78 -9.06 5.18
CA ILE A 105 14.68 -8.82 4.23
C ILE A 105 13.40 -8.60 5.03
N GLY A 106 12.70 -7.49 4.79
CA GLY A 106 11.31 -7.32 5.19
C GLY A 106 10.38 -7.69 4.03
N VAL A 107 9.55 -8.72 4.20
CA VAL A 107 8.68 -9.21 3.13
C VAL A 107 7.22 -9.25 3.57
N HIS A 108 6.37 -8.55 2.81
CA HIS A 108 4.92 -8.56 3.07
C HIS A 108 4.29 -9.92 2.78
N GLY A 109 4.69 -10.55 1.67
CA GLY A 109 3.96 -11.65 1.04
C GLY A 109 2.80 -11.13 0.18
N GLN A 110 1.87 -12.03 -0.14
CA GLN A 110 0.66 -11.71 -0.90
C GLN A 110 -0.59 -11.91 -0.05
N THR A 111 -1.35 -10.85 0.20
CA THR A 111 -2.66 -10.98 0.86
C THR A 111 -3.62 -11.76 -0.04
N VAL A 112 -4.21 -12.82 0.52
CA VAL A 112 -5.29 -13.60 -0.10
C VAL A 112 -6.58 -13.61 0.74
N ARG A 113 -6.49 -13.39 2.05
CA ARG A 113 -7.64 -13.15 2.94
C ARG A 113 -7.29 -12.04 3.91
N HIS A 114 -8.24 -11.15 4.18
CA HIS A 114 -8.11 -10.14 5.22
C HIS A 114 -9.44 -9.98 5.94
N ARG A 115 -9.56 -10.57 7.14
CA ARG A 115 -10.81 -10.66 7.91
C ARG A 115 -10.54 -10.27 9.38
N PRO A 116 -10.07 -9.05 9.66
CA PRO A 116 -9.73 -8.63 11.02
C PRO A 116 -10.90 -8.72 12.00
N GLU A 117 -12.14 -8.57 11.52
CA GLU A 117 -13.37 -8.78 12.30
C GLU A 117 -13.58 -10.23 12.73
N LEU A 118 -12.99 -11.18 12.01
CA LEU A 118 -12.92 -12.59 12.40
C LEU A 118 -11.59 -12.95 13.08
N GLY A 119 -10.72 -11.97 13.34
CA GLY A 119 -9.46 -12.15 14.06
C GLY A 119 -8.33 -12.78 13.23
N TYR A 120 -8.40 -12.74 11.89
CA TYR A 120 -7.30 -13.26 11.05
C TYR A 120 -7.02 -12.45 9.77
N THR A 121 -5.81 -12.65 9.26
CA THR A 121 -5.32 -12.14 7.99
C THR A 121 -4.34 -13.16 7.44
N LEU A 122 -4.32 -13.36 6.11
CA LEU A 122 -3.46 -14.36 5.49
C LEU A 122 -2.67 -13.72 4.35
N GLN A 123 -1.37 -13.57 4.59
CA GLN A 123 -0.37 -13.17 3.62
C GLN A 123 0.41 -14.42 3.22
N LEU A 124 0.17 -14.93 2.01
CA LEU A 124 0.94 -16.05 1.48
C LEU A 124 2.38 -15.65 1.25
N ASN A 125 3.27 -16.44 1.80
CA ASN A 125 4.71 -16.36 1.61
C ASN A 125 5.32 -17.70 2.04
N ALA A 126 6.56 -17.98 1.67
CA ALA A 126 7.34 -19.08 2.21
C ALA A 126 8.65 -18.51 2.81
N PRO A 127 8.58 -17.78 3.93
CA PRO A 127 9.71 -16.99 4.43
C PRO A 127 10.93 -17.83 4.79
N ALA A 128 10.74 -19.07 5.26
CA ALA A 128 11.85 -20.00 5.48
C ALA A 128 12.54 -20.40 4.15
N LEU A 129 11.77 -20.63 3.08
CA LEU A 129 12.34 -20.89 1.75
C LEU A 129 13.05 -19.65 1.21
N LEU A 130 12.49 -18.44 1.44
CA LEU A 130 13.14 -17.20 1.02
C LEU A 130 14.49 -16.99 1.76
N ALA A 131 14.54 -17.28 3.06
CA ALA A 131 15.77 -17.22 3.85
C ALA A 131 16.82 -18.20 3.29
N GLU A 132 16.45 -19.46 3.06
CA GLU A 132 17.30 -20.50 2.44
C GLU A 132 17.82 -20.08 1.05
N LEU A 133 16.95 -19.55 0.18
CA LEU A 133 17.32 -19.18 -1.19
C LEU A 133 18.24 -17.95 -1.25
N THR A 134 18.18 -17.07 -0.25
CA THR A 134 18.90 -15.78 -0.28
C THR A 134 20.11 -15.75 0.65
N GLY A 135 20.17 -16.62 1.66
CA GLY A 135 21.17 -16.58 2.72
C GLY A 135 21.09 -15.30 3.57
N ILE A 136 19.88 -14.72 3.70
CA ILE A 136 19.61 -13.48 4.44
C ILE A 136 18.42 -13.70 5.37
N ASP A 137 18.53 -13.22 6.61
CA ASP A 137 17.45 -13.24 7.59
C ASP A 137 16.17 -12.59 7.03
N VAL A 138 15.02 -13.23 7.23
CA VAL A 138 13.73 -12.74 6.73
C VAL A 138 12.83 -12.36 7.90
N VAL A 139 12.32 -11.13 7.90
CA VAL A 139 11.20 -10.69 8.73
C VAL A 139 9.92 -10.68 7.88
N ALA A 140 8.93 -11.45 8.28
CA ALA A 140 7.65 -11.58 7.58
C ALA A 140 6.45 -11.50 8.55
N ASP A 141 5.23 -11.71 8.06
CA ASP A 141 3.99 -11.79 8.87
C ASP A 141 3.69 -10.54 9.73
N PHE A 142 3.86 -9.35 9.13
CA PHE A 142 3.71 -8.08 9.85
C PHE A 142 2.30 -7.79 10.36
N ARG A 143 1.26 -8.36 9.73
CA ARG A 143 -0.15 -8.02 10.03
C ARG A 143 -0.72 -8.83 11.20
N SER A 144 -0.38 -10.11 11.30
CA SER A 144 -1.03 -11.04 12.24
C SER A 144 -0.93 -10.61 13.69
N ARG A 145 0.20 -10.00 14.10
CA ARG A 145 0.37 -9.54 15.49
C ARG A 145 -0.51 -8.34 15.84
N ASP A 146 -0.79 -7.47 14.89
CA ASP A 146 -1.72 -6.34 15.08
C ASP A 146 -3.15 -6.84 15.20
N VAL A 147 -3.57 -7.77 14.32
CA VAL A 147 -4.89 -8.43 14.40
C VAL A 147 -5.08 -9.18 15.72
N ALA A 148 -4.08 -9.95 16.17
CA ALA A 148 -4.11 -10.60 17.48
C ALA A 148 -4.22 -9.60 18.65
N ALA A 149 -3.73 -8.36 18.46
CA ALA A 149 -3.89 -7.27 19.41
C ALA A 149 -5.24 -6.54 19.31
N GLY A 150 -6.17 -7.01 18.47
CA GLY A 150 -7.50 -6.43 18.24
C GLY A 150 -7.52 -5.29 17.22
N GLY A 151 -6.42 -5.08 16.50
CA GLY A 151 -6.36 -4.09 15.43
C GLY A 151 -6.84 -4.64 14.09
N GLN A 152 -6.88 -3.76 13.10
CA GLN A 152 -7.27 -4.08 11.73
C GLN A 152 -6.16 -4.80 10.93
N GLY A 153 -4.90 -4.77 11.36
CA GLY A 153 -3.77 -5.29 10.58
C GLY A 153 -3.41 -4.45 9.34
N ALA A 154 -4.08 -3.32 9.13
CA ALA A 154 -3.89 -2.41 8.01
C ALA A 154 -4.43 -0.99 8.35
N PRO A 155 -3.89 0.07 7.70
CA PRO A 155 -2.60 0.09 7.00
C PRO A 155 -1.42 0.02 7.99
N LEU A 156 -0.29 -0.57 7.59
CA LEU A 156 0.93 -0.69 8.44
C LEU A 156 2.01 0.36 8.11
N VAL A 157 1.85 1.09 7.02
CA VAL A 157 2.80 2.11 6.55
C VAL A 157 2.78 3.45 7.30
N PRO A 158 1.75 3.87 8.07
CA PRO A 158 1.74 5.20 8.69
C PRO A 158 2.95 5.56 9.59
N PRO A 159 3.52 4.64 10.39
CA PRO A 159 4.75 4.93 11.15
C PRO A 159 5.96 5.17 10.25
N PHE A 160 6.06 4.42 9.14
CA PHE A 160 7.08 4.66 8.13
C PHE A 160 6.87 6.02 7.45
N HIS A 161 5.63 6.35 7.05
CA HIS A 161 5.31 7.67 6.51
C HIS A 161 5.65 8.80 7.48
N ALA A 162 5.39 8.63 8.78
CA ALA A 162 5.78 9.62 9.78
C ALA A 162 7.31 9.78 9.87
N ALA A 163 8.06 8.69 9.78
CA ALA A 163 9.52 8.73 9.80
C ALA A 163 10.12 9.40 8.55
N MET A 164 9.46 9.31 7.39
CA MET A 164 9.98 9.80 6.11
C MET A 164 9.46 11.17 5.69
N PHE A 165 8.20 11.48 6.01
CA PHE A 165 7.45 12.56 5.37
C PHE A 165 6.89 13.61 6.34
N ALA A 166 7.17 13.49 7.64
CA ALA A 166 6.74 14.50 8.61
C ALA A 166 7.27 15.89 8.24
N ALA A 167 6.42 16.89 8.45
CA ALA A 167 6.67 18.30 8.13
C ALA A 167 6.36 19.18 9.36
N PRO A 168 6.80 20.46 9.40
CA PRO A 168 6.41 21.39 10.47
C PRO A 168 4.95 21.86 10.40
N HIS A 169 4.15 21.30 9.47
CA HIS A 169 2.73 21.54 9.30
C HIS A 169 1.99 20.21 9.13
N GLU A 170 0.67 20.24 9.27
CA GLU A 170 -0.17 19.08 9.00
C GLU A 170 -0.13 18.70 7.52
N ARG A 171 0.22 17.45 7.24
CA ARG A 171 0.38 16.88 5.90
C ARG A 171 -0.29 15.51 5.83
N ALA A 172 -0.78 15.14 4.66
CA ALA A 172 -1.21 13.78 4.39
C ALA A 172 -0.28 13.05 3.41
N VAL A 173 -0.19 11.73 3.56
CA VAL A 173 0.41 10.82 2.57
C VAL A 173 -0.68 9.88 2.08
N LEU A 174 -0.93 9.91 0.77
CA LEU A 174 -1.98 9.17 0.08
C LEU A 174 -1.35 8.08 -0.79
N ASN A 175 -1.59 6.82 -0.45
CA ASN A 175 -1.25 5.71 -1.31
C ASN A 175 -2.43 5.41 -2.25
N LEU A 176 -2.16 5.36 -3.56
CA LEU A 176 -3.12 5.06 -4.62
C LEU A 176 -2.82 3.69 -5.23
N GLY A 177 -3.13 2.63 -4.48
CA GLY A 177 -3.07 1.25 -4.95
C GLY A 177 -4.36 0.83 -5.66
N GLY A 178 -4.83 -0.40 -5.43
CA GLY A 178 -6.21 -0.78 -5.76
C GLY A 178 -7.23 -0.03 -4.90
N ILE A 179 -6.91 0.14 -3.62
CA ILE A 179 -7.63 0.94 -2.62
C ILE A 179 -6.78 2.18 -2.30
N ALA A 180 -7.43 3.32 -2.07
CA ALA A 180 -6.79 4.52 -1.59
C ALA A 180 -6.70 4.50 -0.05
N ASN A 181 -5.52 4.80 0.50
CA ASN A 181 -5.33 4.92 1.94
C ASN A 181 -4.55 6.17 2.33
N LEU A 182 -5.03 6.86 3.36
CA LEU A 182 -4.41 8.07 3.92
C LEU A 182 -3.57 7.75 5.14
N THR A 183 -2.46 8.47 5.28
CA THR A 183 -1.77 8.70 6.54
C THR A 183 -1.82 10.18 6.85
N LEU A 184 -2.27 10.51 8.06
CA LEU A 184 -2.35 11.88 8.54
C LEU A 184 -1.19 12.14 9.49
N LEU A 185 -0.38 13.16 9.17
CA LEU A 185 0.82 13.53 9.89
C LEU A 185 0.62 14.92 10.50
N VAL A 186 0.25 14.94 11.78
CA VAL A 186 0.13 16.19 12.55
C VAL A 186 1.40 16.35 13.40
N PRO A 187 2.09 17.50 13.35
CA PRO A 187 3.30 17.72 14.13
C PRO A 187 3.09 17.44 15.63
N GLY A 188 3.97 16.63 16.22
CA GLY A 188 3.93 16.28 17.64
C GLY A 188 2.86 15.26 18.03
N GLN A 189 2.09 14.71 17.08
CA GLN A 189 1.09 13.68 17.34
C GLN A 189 1.47 12.34 16.69
N PRO A 190 1.01 11.20 17.24
CA PRO A 190 1.13 9.91 16.56
C PRO A 190 0.43 9.93 15.19
N PRO A 191 0.94 9.20 14.18
CA PRO A 191 0.28 9.11 12.90
C PRO A 191 -1.10 8.44 13.04
N ARG A 192 -2.06 8.92 12.25
CA ARG A 192 -3.36 8.26 12.03
C ARG A 192 -3.42 7.77 10.58
N GLY A 193 -4.28 6.82 10.29
CA GLY A 193 -4.47 6.35 8.91
C GLY A 193 -5.70 5.46 8.76
N PHE A 194 -6.20 5.37 7.53
CA PHE A 194 -7.41 4.62 7.17
C PHE A 194 -7.54 4.56 5.64
N ASP A 195 -8.41 3.67 5.16
CA ASP A 195 -8.77 3.60 3.75
C ASP A 195 -9.88 4.60 3.42
N THR A 196 -9.80 5.26 2.27
CA THR A 196 -10.81 6.23 1.82
C THR A 196 -11.84 5.63 0.87
N GLY A 197 -11.50 4.52 0.21
CA GLY A 197 -12.33 3.88 -0.80
C GLY A 197 -11.51 3.32 -1.97
N PRO A 198 -12.15 3.01 -3.10
CA PRO A 198 -11.44 2.49 -4.26
C PRO A 198 -10.52 3.54 -4.87
N ALA A 199 -9.41 3.07 -5.42
CA ALA A 199 -8.54 3.84 -6.31
C ALA A 199 -8.50 3.16 -7.68
N ASN A 200 -7.41 2.49 -8.02
CA ASN A 200 -7.27 1.88 -9.34
C ASN A 200 -8.15 0.63 -9.51
N VAL A 201 -8.71 0.02 -8.46
CA VAL A 201 -9.48 -1.22 -8.58
C VAL A 201 -10.66 -1.12 -9.55
N LEU A 202 -11.44 -0.04 -9.49
CA LEU A 202 -12.58 0.18 -10.38
C LEU A 202 -12.12 0.70 -11.75
N LEU A 203 -11.13 1.59 -11.77
CA LEU A 203 -10.55 2.14 -13.01
C LEU A 203 -9.95 1.06 -13.90
N ASP A 204 -9.20 0.13 -13.32
CA ASP A 204 -8.55 -0.98 -14.01
C ASP A 204 -9.58 -2.01 -14.49
N THR A 205 -10.58 -2.28 -13.66
CA THR A 205 -11.68 -3.20 -14.00
C THR A 205 -12.45 -2.69 -15.21
N TRP A 206 -12.82 -1.41 -15.20
CA TRP A 206 -13.58 -0.80 -16.30
C TRP A 206 -12.73 -0.62 -17.56
N CYS A 207 -11.47 -0.17 -17.42
CA CYS A 207 -10.53 -0.06 -18.54
C CYS A 207 -10.35 -1.40 -19.27
N ARG A 208 -10.11 -2.47 -18.50
CA ARG A 208 -9.94 -3.81 -19.08
C ARG A 208 -11.17 -4.30 -19.81
N ARG A 209 -12.35 -4.06 -19.24
CA ARG A 209 -13.63 -4.47 -19.83
C ARG A 209 -13.88 -3.83 -21.21
N HIS A 210 -13.49 -2.57 -21.39
CA HIS A 210 -13.84 -1.81 -22.60
C HIS A 210 -12.70 -1.58 -23.59
N THR A 211 -11.44 -1.67 -23.15
CA THR A 211 -10.26 -1.42 -24.00
C THR A 211 -9.34 -2.64 -24.12
N GLY A 212 -9.52 -3.65 -23.27
CA GLY A 212 -8.61 -4.79 -23.13
C GLY A 212 -7.29 -4.46 -22.41
N GLN A 213 -7.01 -3.20 -22.11
CA GLN A 213 -5.79 -2.79 -21.41
C GLN A 213 -5.91 -3.03 -19.90
N PRO A 214 -4.80 -3.35 -19.21
CA PRO A 214 -4.85 -3.69 -17.78
C PRO A 214 -5.22 -2.51 -16.88
N TYR A 215 -4.95 -1.27 -17.31
CA TYR A 215 -5.22 -0.01 -16.62
C TYR A 215 -5.32 1.14 -17.64
N ASP A 216 -5.86 2.29 -17.23
CA ASP A 216 -5.91 3.50 -18.06
C ASP A 216 -4.59 4.28 -17.98
N ASP A 217 -3.74 4.09 -18.99
CA ASP A 217 -2.40 4.68 -19.01
C ASP A 217 -2.46 6.21 -18.96
N ASN A 218 -1.96 6.75 -17.85
CA ASN A 218 -1.93 8.18 -17.54
C ASN A 218 -3.32 8.86 -17.47
N GLY A 219 -4.42 8.09 -17.33
CA GLY A 219 -5.78 8.64 -17.34
C GLY A 219 -6.20 9.17 -18.72
N ARG A 220 -5.56 8.70 -19.80
CA ARG A 220 -5.82 9.18 -21.16
C ARG A 220 -7.20 8.80 -21.65
N TRP A 221 -7.69 7.62 -21.32
CA TRP A 221 -9.02 7.18 -21.72
C TRP A 221 -10.10 7.94 -20.95
N ALA A 222 -9.94 8.11 -19.63
CA ALA A 222 -10.77 8.98 -18.81
C ALA A 222 -10.85 10.40 -19.39
N ALA A 223 -9.73 10.95 -19.86
CA ALA A 223 -9.68 12.30 -20.44
C ALA A 223 -10.46 12.45 -21.77
N THR A 224 -10.87 11.35 -22.42
CA THR A 224 -11.76 11.39 -23.61
C THR A 224 -13.24 11.45 -23.26
N GLY A 225 -13.59 11.17 -22.01
CA GLY A 225 -14.97 11.24 -21.52
C GLY A 225 -15.27 12.53 -20.77
N GLN A 226 -16.52 12.66 -20.35
CA GLN A 226 -17.00 13.73 -19.48
C GLN A 226 -17.49 13.14 -18.16
N VAL A 227 -17.13 13.80 -17.06
CA VAL A 227 -17.62 13.44 -15.72
C VAL A 227 -19.13 13.64 -15.67
N GLN A 228 -19.87 12.58 -15.39
CA GLN A 228 -21.33 12.60 -15.28
C GLN A 228 -21.73 12.91 -13.84
N ALA A 229 -22.05 14.17 -13.56
CA ALA A 229 -22.30 14.66 -12.20
C ALA A 229 -23.38 13.85 -11.45
N ALA A 230 -24.49 13.52 -12.12
CA ALA A 230 -25.56 12.72 -11.50
C ALA A 230 -25.13 11.28 -11.18
N LEU A 231 -24.31 10.65 -12.04
CA LEU A 231 -23.75 9.33 -11.75
C LEU A 231 -22.73 9.41 -10.59
N LEU A 232 -21.90 10.45 -10.54
CA LEU A 232 -20.95 10.65 -9.44
C LEU A 232 -21.67 10.70 -8.08
N GLU A 233 -22.71 11.52 -7.97
CA GLU A 233 -23.49 11.66 -6.72
C GLU A 233 -24.21 10.36 -6.37
N HIS A 234 -24.73 9.63 -7.37
CA HIS A 234 -25.30 8.29 -7.17
C HIS A 234 -24.28 7.32 -6.56
N LEU A 235 -23.07 7.24 -7.13
CA LEU A 235 -22.00 6.36 -6.63
C LEU A 235 -21.55 6.72 -5.20
N LEU A 236 -21.53 8.02 -4.85
CA LEU A 236 -21.16 8.49 -3.51
C LEU A 236 -22.26 8.20 -2.48
N ALA A 237 -23.52 8.37 -2.84
CA ALA A 237 -24.66 8.21 -1.94
C ALA A 237 -25.03 6.74 -1.68
N ASP A 238 -24.83 5.87 -2.67
CA ASP A 238 -25.25 4.46 -2.62
C ASP A 238 -24.33 3.56 -1.76
N GLU A 239 -23.17 4.04 -1.32
CA GLU A 239 -22.23 3.25 -0.50
C GLU A 239 -22.02 3.83 0.92
N PRO A 240 -22.78 3.34 1.93
CA PRO A 240 -22.67 3.81 3.31
C PRO A 240 -21.27 3.67 3.93
N TRP A 241 -20.45 2.71 3.49
CA TRP A 241 -19.10 2.54 4.01
C TRP A 241 -18.23 3.80 3.83
N LEU A 242 -18.47 4.59 2.77
CA LEU A 242 -17.74 5.82 2.49
C LEU A 242 -17.89 6.84 3.64
N ALA A 243 -19.05 6.88 4.30
CA ALA A 243 -19.35 7.80 5.39
C ALA A 243 -18.85 7.36 6.78
N LEU A 244 -18.35 6.13 6.93
CA LEU A 244 -17.86 5.64 8.23
C LEU A 244 -16.65 6.46 8.71
N PRO A 245 -16.54 6.76 10.03
CA PRO A 245 -15.34 7.38 10.60
C PRO A 245 -14.18 6.37 10.70
N PRO A 246 -12.92 6.83 10.75
CA PRO A 246 -11.77 5.98 11.10
C PRO A 246 -11.85 5.45 12.55
N PRO A 247 -11.23 4.30 12.86
CA PRO A 247 -10.47 3.43 11.96
C PRO A 247 -11.40 2.64 11.03
N LYS A 248 -11.06 2.60 9.74
CA LYS A 248 -11.76 1.81 8.72
C LYS A 248 -10.80 1.29 7.66
N SER A 249 -11.08 0.09 7.16
CA SER A 249 -10.36 -0.57 6.08
C SER A 249 -11.35 -1.19 5.09
N THR A 250 -10.91 -1.41 3.85
CA THR A 250 -11.72 -2.06 2.81
C THR A 250 -10.81 -2.78 1.80
N GLY A 251 -11.42 -3.42 0.80
CA GLY A 251 -10.72 -4.19 -0.20
C GLY A 251 -11.57 -4.48 -1.41
N ARG A 252 -11.09 -5.45 -2.20
CA ARG A 252 -11.81 -6.04 -3.34
C ARG A 252 -13.08 -6.78 -2.91
N ASP A 253 -13.24 -7.07 -1.62
CA ASP A 253 -14.44 -7.73 -1.09
C ASP A 253 -15.67 -6.79 -1.08
N LEU A 254 -15.46 -5.47 -1.11
CA LEU A 254 -16.52 -4.47 -1.20
C LEU A 254 -16.54 -3.78 -2.57
N PHE A 255 -15.38 -3.27 -3.01
CA PHE A 255 -15.27 -2.52 -4.27
C PHE A 255 -14.78 -3.43 -5.40
N ASP A 256 -15.72 -4.05 -6.11
CA ASP A 256 -15.44 -4.95 -7.24
C ASP A 256 -16.30 -4.66 -8.49
N ALA A 257 -16.21 -5.55 -9.47
CA ALA A 257 -16.99 -5.45 -10.70
C ALA A 257 -18.51 -5.54 -10.43
N ALA A 258 -18.93 -6.37 -9.48
CA ALA A 258 -20.35 -6.54 -9.15
C ALA A 258 -20.91 -5.28 -8.47
N TRP A 259 -20.13 -4.66 -7.59
CA TRP A 259 -20.46 -3.38 -6.98
C TRP A 259 -20.73 -2.32 -8.06
N LEU A 260 -19.83 -2.20 -9.04
CA LEU A 260 -19.94 -1.23 -10.13
C LEU A 260 -21.14 -1.54 -11.04
N ASP A 261 -21.32 -2.79 -11.43
CA ASP A 261 -22.40 -3.22 -12.34
C ASP A 261 -23.79 -2.95 -11.73
N GLN A 262 -23.96 -3.26 -10.44
CA GLN A 262 -25.21 -2.99 -9.72
C GLN A 262 -25.55 -1.50 -9.70
N ARG A 263 -24.54 -0.64 -9.51
CA ARG A 263 -24.75 0.82 -9.41
C ARG A 263 -24.98 1.48 -10.75
N LEU A 264 -24.33 1.00 -11.80
CA LEU A 264 -24.64 1.41 -13.17
C LEU A 264 -26.04 0.94 -13.59
N GLN A 265 -26.50 -0.22 -13.10
CA GLN A 265 -27.85 -0.72 -13.37
C GLN A 265 -28.94 0.01 -12.57
N SER A 266 -28.65 0.43 -11.34
CA SER A 266 -29.60 1.15 -10.48
C SER A 266 -29.67 2.66 -10.75
N TYR A 267 -28.75 3.19 -11.56
CA TYR A 267 -28.74 4.59 -11.97
C TYR A 267 -29.93 4.88 -12.91
N ASP A 268 -30.78 5.83 -12.52
CA ASP A 268 -32.03 6.20 -13.21
C ASP A 268 -31.85 7.24 -14.34
N GLY A 269 -30.61 7.71 -14.56
CA GLY A 269 -30.27 8.63 -15.62
C GLY A 269 -29.96 7.95 -16.98
N PRO A 270 -29.61 8.74 -18.01
CA PRO A 270 -29.20 8.20 -19.30
C PRO A 270 -27.99 7.30 -19.17
N ALA A 271 -27.97 6.18 -19.89
CA ALA A 271 -26.81 5.28 -19.91
C ALA A 271 -25.56 6.02 -20.44
N PRO A 272 -24.53 6.23 -19.60
CA PRO A 272 -23.34 6.99 -19.99
C PRO A 272 -22.46 6.20 -20.95
N ALA A 273 -21.68 6.91 -21.79
CA ALA A 273 -20.68 6.26 -22.62
C ALA A 273 -19.56 5.63 -21.75
N PRO A 274 -18.89 4.57 -22.20
CA PRO A 274 -17.84 3.92 -21.41
C PRO A 274 -16.72 4.84 -20.93
N GLN A 275 -16.25 5.77 -21.76
CA GLN A 275 -15.25 6.77 -21.38
C GLN A 275 -15.77 7.77 -20.34
N ASP A 276 -17.07 8.07 -20.34
CA ASP A 276 -17.70 8.97 -19.35
C ASP A 276 -17.79 8.28 -17.99
N VAL A 277 -18.07 6.98 -17.96
CA VAL A 277 -17.97 6.16 -16.74
C VAL A 277 -16.54 6.17 -16.22
N GLN A 278 -15.54 5.98 -17.08
CA GLN A 278 -14.13 6.03 -16.66
C GLN A 278 -13.75 7.39 -16.06
N ALA A 279 -14.14 8.50 -16.71
CA ALA A 279 -13.94 9.86 -16.20
C ALA A 279 -14.62 10.05 -14.84
N THR A 280 -15.85 9.54 -14.71
CA THR A 280 -16.64 9.63 -13.47
C THR A 280 -16.02 8.80 -12.34
N LEU A 281 -15.50 7.61 -12.62
CA LEU A 281 -14.78 6.78 -11.63
C LEU A 281 -13.46 7.44 -11.17
N GLN A 282 -12.78 8.16 -12.06
CA GLN A 282 -11.58 8.92 -11.71
C GLN A 282 -11.92 10.06 -10.74
N ARG A 283 -12.98 10.83 -11.04
CA ARG A 283 -13.52 11.85 -10.13
C ARG A 283 -14.03 11.27 -8.82
N PHE A 284 -14.67 10.10 -8.86
CA PHE A 284 -15.16 9.39 -7.68
C PHE A 284 -14.02 9.03 -6.71
N THR A 285 -12.91 8.50 -7.23
CA THR A 285 -11.70 8.27 -6.42
C THR A 285 -11.21 9.57 -5.77
N ALA A 286 -11.08 10.65 -6.55
CA ALA A 286 -10.62 11.93 -6.03
C ALA A 286 -11.57 12.53 -4.98
N ARG A 287 -12.89 12.37 -5.17
CA ARG A 287 -13.90 12.90 -4.26
C ARG A 287 -13.96 12.13 -2.94
N THR A 288 -13.91 10.80 -2.98
CA THR A 288 -13.87 9.97 -1.76
C THR A 288 -12.63 10.26 -0.90
N VAL A 289 -11.47 10.49 -1.54
CA VAL A 289 -10.25 10.94 -0.84
C VAL A 289 -10.44 12.31 -0.21
N ALA A 290 -10.99 13.28 -0.96
CA ALA A 290 -11.17 14.65 -0.50
C ALA A 290 -12.16 14.74 0.68
N ASP A 291 -13.32 14.10 0.57
CA ASP A 291 -14.33 14.08 1.63
C ASP A 291 -13.78 13.42 2.90
N ALA A 292 -13.03 12.32 2.76
CA ALA A 292 -12.45 11.63 3.90
C ALA A 292 -11.30 12.41 4.56
N LEU A 293 -10.48 13.14 3.78
CA LEU A 293 -9.44 14.00 4.32
C LEU A 293 -10.05 15.20 5.07
N GLU A 294 -11.04 15.86 4.47
CA GLU A 294 -11.69 17.04 5.05
C GLU A 294 -12.39 16.69 6.38
N ALA A 295 -13.07 15.54 6.45
CA ALA A 295 -13.69 15.07 7.68
C ALA A 295 -12.68 14.74 8.79
N ALA A 296 -11.51 14.21 8.46
CA ALA A 296 -10.55 13.69 9.44
C ALA A 296 -9.42 14.65 9.82
N ALA A 297 -9.09 15.61 8.94
CA ALA A 297 -7.89 16.44 8.98
C ALA A 297 -8.03 17.70 8.08
N PRO A 298 -9.02 18.58 8.35
CA PRO A 298 -9.29 19.76 7.50
C PRO A 298 -8.11 20.74 7.43
N ALA A 299 -7.25 20.77 8.44
CA ALA A 299 -6.09 21.66 8.51
C ALA A 299 -4.87 21.16 7.70
N THR A 300 -4.96 20.00 7.04
CA THR A 300 -3.90 19.45 6.18
C THR A 300 -3.54 20.45 5.08
N ARG A 301 -2.27 20.86 5.03
CA ARG A 301 -1.80 21.88 4.08
C ARG A 301 -1.43 21.31 2.73
N ASP A 302 -0.98 20.06 2.66
CA ASP A 302 -0.55 19.41 1.43
C ASP A 302 -0.66 17.89 1.51
N VAL A 303 -0.67 17.25 0.33
CA VAL A 303 -0.80 15.82 0.17
C VAL A 303 0.35 15.28 -0.69
N LEU A 304 1.10 14.33 -0.14
CA LEU A 304 2.05 13.54 -0.91
C LEU A 304 1.39 12.26 -1.43
N VAL A 305 1.57 11.92 -2.70
CA VAL A 305 0.97 10.74 -3.33
C VAL A 305 2.01 9.68 -3.66
N CYS A 306 1.69 8.42 -3.39
CA CYS A 306 2.49 7.25 -3.72
C CYS A 306 1.63 6.12 -4.31
N GLY A 307 2.26 5.01 -4.68
CA GLY A 307 1.60 3.88 -5.32
C GLY A 307 1.36 4.09 -6.82
N GLY A 308 0.78 3.07 -7.48
CA GLY A 308 0.60 3.06 -8.94
C GLY A 308 -0.18 4.25 -9.49
N GLY A 309 -1.20 4.72 -8.76
CA GLY A 309 -2.03 5.87 -9.13
C GLY A 309 -1.30 7.21 -9.11
N ALA A 310 -0.15 7.32 -8.44
CA ALA A 310 0.68 8.53 -8.48
C ALA A 310 1.22 8.84 -9.90
N ARG A 311 1.25 7.83 -10.78
CA ARG A 311 1.64 7.97 -12.20
C ARG A 311 0.49 8.43 -13.10
N ASN A 312 -0.76 8.33 -12.65
CA ASN A 312 -1.92 8.79 -13.41
C ASN A 312 -2.05 10.32 -13.26
N GLN A 313 -1.66 11.08 -14.30
CA GLN A 313 -1.74 12.54 -14.26
C GLN A 313 -3.18 13.05 -14.25
N GLY A 314 -4.10 12.36 -14.92
CA GLY A 314 -5.54 12.65 -14.85
C GLY A 314 -6.06 12.56 -13.42
N LEU A 315 -5.78 11.46 -12.73
CA LEU A 315 -6.19 11.27 -11.34
C LEU A 315 -5.56 12.31 -10.39
N LYS A 316 -4.28 12.68 -10.59
CA LYS A 316 -3.67 13.75 -9.79
C LYS A 316 -4.29 15.12 -10.02
N ALA A 317 -4.67 15.44 -11.27
CA ALA A 317 -5.38 16.68 -11.56
C ALA A 317 -6.75 16.70 -10.87
N GLU A 318 -7.46 15.57 -10.88
CA GLU A 318 -8.74 15.42 -10.17
C GLU A 318 -8.58 15.55 -8.65
N LEU A 319 -7.54 14.93 -8.08
CA LEU A 319 -7.20 15.07 -6.66
C LEU A 319 -6.90 16.52 -6.29
N ALA A 320 -6.06 17.22 -7.07
CA ALA A 320 -5.73 18.62 -6.80
C ALA A 320 -6.99 19.51 -6.84
N MET A 321 -7.88 19.27 -7.81
CA MET A 321 -9.13 19.99 -7.93
C MET A 321 -10.11 19.65 -6.79
N CYS A 322 -10.24 18.40 -6.36
CA CYS A 322 -11.14 18.05 -5.24
C CYS A 322 -10.59 18.47 -3.87
N LEU A 323 -9.28 18.34 -3.64
CA LEU A 323 -8.66 18.62 -2.35
C LEU A 323 -8.41 20.11 -2.08
N GLN A 324 -8.36 20.94 -3.14
CA GLN A 324 -8.09 22.38 -3.08
C GLN A 324 -6.80 22.72 -2.32
N ARG A 325 -5.78 21.84 -2.40
CA ARG A 325 -4.47 21.98 -1.77
C ARG A 325 -3.39 21.31 -2.62
N PRO A 326 -2.10 21.63 -2.45
CA PRO A 326 -1.02 21.03 -3.23
C PRO A 326 -0.99 19.50 -3.13
N VAL A 327 -0.92 18.85 -4.29
CA VAL A 327 -0.77 17.40 -4.44
C VAL A 327 0.53 17.13 -5.19
N GLN A 328 1.48 16.44 -4.56
CA GLN A 328 2.79 16.14 -5.13
C GLN A 328 3.12 14.67 -4.95
N ALA A 329 3.89 14.07 -5.85
CA ALA A 329 4.37 12.71 -5.61
C ALA A 329 5.40 12.70 -4.46
N THR A 330 5.53 11.59 -3.73
CA THR A 330 6.53 11.45 -2.66
C THR A 330 7.97 11.60 -3.17
N ASP A 331 8.19 11.49 -4.48
CA ASP A 331 9.45 11.80 -5.16
C ASP A 331 9.97 13.20 -4.78
N ALA A 332 9.07 14.19 -4.65
CA ALA A 332 9.41 15.55 -4.23
C ALA A 332 9.90 15.63 -2.77
N ALA A 333 9.63 14.59 -1.97
CA ALA A 333 10.13 14.43 -0.60
C ALA A 333 11.30 13.46 -0.50
N GLY A 334 11.91 13.07 -1.64
CA GLY A 334 13.12 12.23 -1.67
C GLY A 334 12.89 10.73 -1.62
N VAL A 335 11.63 10.27 -1.65
CA VAL A 335 11.28 8.84 -1.65
C VAL A 335 10.44 8.54 -2.89
N PRO A 336 10.96 7.80 -3.89
CA PRO A 336 10.23 7.60 -5.14
C PRO A 336 8.87 6.91 -4.91
N ALA A 337 7.80 7.45 -5.51
CA ALA A 337 6.41 7.02 -5.27
C ALA A 337 6.16 5.52 -5.49
N GLN A 338 6.87 4.92 -6.44
CA GLN A 338 6.75 3.49 -6.76
C GLN A 338 7.29 2.59 -5.63
N TRP A 339 8.28 3.05 -4.86
CA TRP A 339 9.02 2.19 -3.93
C TRP A 339 8.64 2.42 -2.47
N VAL A 340 7.68 3.31 -2.19
CA VAL A 340 7.26 3.66 -0.82
C VAL A 340 6.82 2.41 -0.04
N GLU A 341 6.00 1.54 -0.62
CA GLU A 341 5.52 0.34 0.07
C GLU A 341 6.65 -0.67 0.32
N ALA A 342 7.50 -0.95 -0.68
CA ALA A 342 8.66 -1.83 -0.51
C ALA A 342 9.61 -1.27 0.57
N MET A 343 9.88 0.04 0.56
CA MET A 343 10.71 0.70 1.58
C MET A 343 10.07 0.61 2.98
N ALA A 344 8.75 0.68 3.08
CA ALA A 344 8.05 0.50 4.35
C ALA A 344 8.32 -0.89 4.94
N PHE A 345 8.35 -1.95 4.13
CA PHE A 345 8.67 -3.30 4.62
C PHE A 345 10.14 -3.47 5.01
N ALA A 346 11.08 -2.83 4.30
CA ALA A 346 12.48 -2.76 4.75
C ALA A 346 12.60 -2.07 6.12
N TRP A 347 11.87 -0.96 6.31
CA TRP A 347 11.83 -0.23 7.57
C TRP A 347 11.16 -1.03 8.70
N LEU A 348 10.11 -1.79 8.40
CA LEU A 348 9.47 -2.67 9.37
C LEU A 348 10.41 -3.80 9.83
N ALA A 349 11.24 -4.35 8.94
CA ALA A 349 12.27 -5.30 9.33
C ALA A 349 13.29 -4.68 10.29
N GLN A 350 13.76 -3.46 10.02
CA GLN A 350 14.59 -2.71 10.96
C GLN A 350 13.90 -2.52 12.32
N ALA A 351 12.64 -2.06 12.31
CA ALA A 351 11.87 -1.83 13.53
C ALA A 351 11.68 -3.12 14.35
N PHE A 352 11.45 -4.25 13.68
CA PHE A 352 11.37 -5.55 14.33
C PHE A 352 12.67 -5.92 15.05
N LEU A 353 13.82 -5.83 14.36
CA LEU A 353 15.13 -6.16 14.93
C LEU A 353 15.50 -5.23 16.09
N ASP A 354 15.14 -3.95 16.00
CA ASP A 354 15.39 -2.95 17.03
C ASP A 354 14.33 -2.97 18.15
N ARG A 355 13.38 -3.92 18.10
CA ARG A 355 12.23 -4.02 19.02
C ARG A 355 11.43 -2.73 19.15
N THR A 356 11.43 -1.91 18.11
CA THR A 356 10.66 -0.67 18.03
C THR A 356 9.22 -0.99 17.60
N PRO A 357 8.19 -0.62 18.38
CA PRO A 357 6.81 -0.86 17.99
C PRO A 357 6.44 -0.10 16.70
N ALA A 358 5.92 -0.83 15.72
CA ALA A 358 5.39 -0.29 14.47
C ALA A 358 3.88 -0.51 14.31
N GLY A 359 3.25 -1.35 15.13
CA GLY A 359 1.80 -1.37 15.26
C GLY A 359 1.37 -0.17 16.12
N VAL A 360 0.62 0.77 15.54
CA VAL A 360 0.20 2.01 16.20
C VAL A 360 -1.33 1.99 16.42
N PRO A 361 -1.82 1.98 17.67
CA PRO A 361 -3.26 1.91 18.00
C PRO A 361 -4.13 2.96 17.32
N GLN A 362 -3.60 4.18 17.15
CA GLN A 362 -4.29 5.31 16.52
C GLN A 362 -4.57 5.09 15.02
N VAL A 363 -3.91 4.09 14.42
CA VAL A 363 -4.13 3.67 13.03
C VAL A 363 -5.04 2.46 13.00
N THR A 364 -4.67 1.40 13.71
CA THR A 364 -5.27 0.07 13.50
C THR A 364 -6.38 -0.26 14.50
N GLY A 365 -6.51 0.48 15.59
CA GLY A 365 -7.42 0.13 16.70
C GLY A 365 -6.90 -0.98 17.62
N ALA A 366 -5.64 -1.43 17.45
CA ALA A 366 -5.04 -2.40 18.36
C ALA A 366 -5.03 -1.90 19.82
N ARG A 367 -5.14 -2.82 20.79
CA ARG A 367 -5.17 -2.51 22.24
C ARG A 367 -3.93 -1.76 22.76
N GLY A 368 -2.84 -1.74 22.00
CA GLY A 368 -1.61 -1.06 22.36
C GLY A 368 -0.52 -1.26 21.30
N PRO A 369 0.60 -0.55 21.42
CA PRO A 369 1.68 -0.64 20.44
C PRO A 369 2.31 -2.03 20.38
N ARG A 370 2.68 -2.49 19.18
CA ARG A 370 3.26 -3.83 18.94
C ARG A 370 4.49 -3.78 18.06
N VAL A 371 5.47 -4.63 18.38
CA VAL A 371 6.50 -5.06 17.43
C VAL A 371 5.85 -6.04 16.45
N LEU A 372 5.99 -5.78 15.16
CA LEU A 372 5.30 -6.50 14.09
C LEU A 372 6.24 -7.43 13.35
N GLY A 373 5.75 -8.63 13.01
CA GLY A 373 6.46 -9.63 12.24
C GLY A 373 7.07 -10.77 13.05
N ALA A 374 7.70 -11.69 12.33
CA ALA A 374 8.43 -12.86 12.83
C ALA A 374 9.74 -13.03 12.04
N LEU A 375 10.80 -13.44 12.73
CA LEU A 375 12.13 -13.66 12.15
C LEU A 375 12.30 -15.12 11.73
N TYR A 376 12.80 -15.30 10.51
CA TYR A 376 13.21 -16.55 9.91
C TYR A 376 14.70 -16.43 9.59
N PRO A 377 15.58 -17.03 10.41
CA PRO A 377 17.02 -16.98 10.20
C PRO A 377 17.44 -17.62 8.86
N ALA A 378 18.51 -17.10 8.27
CA ALA A 378 19.17 -17.66 7.08
C ALA A 378 19.78 -19.05 7.29
#